data_AF-H3SPH1-F1
#
_entry.id   AF-H3SPH1-F1
#
_cell.length_a   1.000
_cell.length_b   1.000
_cell.length_c   1.000
_cell.angle_alpha   90.00
_cell.angle_beta   90.00
_cell.angle_gamma   90.00
#
_symmetry.space_group_name_H-M   'P 1'
#
loop_
_entity.id
_entity.type
_entity.pdbx_description
1 polymer ?
#
loop_
_entity_poly.entity_id
_entity_poly.type
_entity_poly.pdbx_seq_one_letter_code
_entity_poly.pdbx_strand_id
1 'polypeptide(L)'
;MKGWTNVGSLEELMDRFPTDDSCIPALFELKWPHGYRCPTCHHIRAYVIRTRRLPLYECSACQRQTSLTAGTILEGSRTSLRKWIVAIWLVSRRDAGINAVRLSSIIEVTYKTAWAMLHKIRTAISCADEQEQLEYNVHGFIAYYGSSRQYSCFELTAQEYPLIVAASLGPDDKEQEYKMKLVNRQHMSGKLLLPRGCADFTEQHVCPLAGAVSIIRQRFRVKHNSPLYTVFRRAKRWLCDTFRGISGKYLQRYLDEFCYRENAAARHATGWGNLGEICFARNGARERYLNRTTTLRGQSRYLAAA
;
A
#
# COMPACT_ATOMS: atom_id res chain seq x y z
N MET A 1 -5.67 -19.98 -9.88
CA MET A 1 -5.94 -18.53 -9.99
C MET A 1 -7.43 -18.33 -10.19
N LYS A 2 -8.05 -17.38 -9.48
CA LYS A 2 -9.48 -17.09 -9.61
C LYS A 2 -9.70 -16.38 -10.96
N GLY A 3 -10.43 -16.99 -11.90
CA GLY A 3 -10.59 -16.47 -13.26
C GLY A 3 -11.17 -15.05 -13.35
N TRP A 4 -11.85 -14.57 -12.30
CA TRP A 4 -12.47 -13.25 -12.24
C TRP A 4 -11.52 -12.11 -11.83
N THR A 5 -10.30 -12.41 -11.38
CA THR A 5 -9.34 -11.38 -10.94
C THR A 5 -8.52 -10.82 -12.09
N ASN A 6 -8.39 -11.56 -13.19
CA ASN A 6 -7.61 -11.15 -14.36
C ASN A 6 -8.54 -10.47 -15.37
N VAL A 7 -8.52 -9.14 -15.36
CA VAL A 7 -9.39 -8.30 -16.20
C VAL A 7 -8.51 -7.26 -16.89
N GLY A 8 -8.55 -7.23 -18.22
CA GLY A 8 -7.63 -6.45 -19.06
C GLY A 8 -8.10 -5.01 -19.30
N SER A 9 -9.41 -4.78 -19.39
CA SER A 9 -9.99 -3.46 -19.65
C SER A 9 -10.97 -3.00 -18.58
N LEU A 10 -11.27 -1.69 -18.58
CA LEU A 10 -12.26 -1.14 -17.66
C LEU A 10 -13.68 -1.59 -18.06
N GLU A 11 -13.97 -1.69 -19.36
CA GLU A 11 -15.27 -2.20 -19.83
C GLU A 11 -15.50 -3.62 -19.35
N GLU A 12 -14.52 -4.50 -19.52
CA GLU A 12 -14.61 -5.90 -19.07
C GLU A 12 -14.88 -6.00 -17.56
N LEU A 13 -14.24 -5.14 -16.76
CA LEU A 13 -14.49 -5.09 -15.31
C LEU A 13 -15.91 -4.62 -14.99
N MET A 14 -16.38 -3.61 -15.72
CA MET A 14 -17.70 -3.02 -15.53
C MET A 14 -18.82 -3.96 -15.98
N ASP A 15 -18.61 -4.75 -17.02
CA ASP A 15 -19.52 -5.78 -17.52
C ASP A 15 -19.56 -6.99 -16.60
N ARG A 16 -18.41 -7.34 -16.00
CA ARG A 16 -18.33 -8.41 -15.01
C ARG A 16 -19.07 -8.07 -13.71
N PHE A 17 -19.04 -6.79 -13.33
CA PHE A 17 -19.67 -6.29 -12.11
C PHE A 17 -20.68 -5.17 -12.41
N PRO A 18 -21.84 -5.48 -13.01
CA PRO A 18 -22.81 -4.46 -13.41
C PRO A 18 -23.48 -3.79 -12.19
N THR A 19 -23.66 -4.54 -11.10
CA THR A 19 -24.39 -4.09 -9.89
C THR A 19 -23.60 -4.36 -8.61
N ASP A 20 -23.96 -3.69 -7.51
CA ASP A 20 -23.38 -3.99 -6.20
C ASP A 20 -23.65 -5.44 -5.76
N ASP A 21 -24.79 -6.02 -6.17
CA ASP A 21 -25.12 -7.41 -5.85
C ASP A 21 -24.19 -8.40 -6.56
N SER A 22 -23.82 -8.11 -7.81
CA SER A 22 -22.83 -8.93 -8.55
C SER A 22 -21.44 -8.91 -7.91
N CYS A 23 -21.13 -7.87 -7.12
CA CYS A 23 -19.86 -7.76 -6.40
C CYS A 23 -19.81 -8.69 -5.17
N ILE A 24 -20.96 -9.02 -4.57
CA ILE A 24 -21.05 -9.72 -3.28
C ILE A 24 -20.25 -11.03 -3.25
N PRO A 25 -20.39 -11.96 -4.22
CA PRO A 25 -19.65 -13.22 -4.18
C PRO A 25 -18.15 -13.04 -4.25
N ALA A 26 -17.68 -12.16 -5.15
CA ALA A 26 -16.25 -11.86 -5.29
C ALA A 26 -15.68 -11.24 -4.00
N LEU A 27 -16.39 -10.27 -3.40
CA LEU A 27 -15.95 -9.64 -2.16
C LEU A 27 -16.02 -10.57 -0.95
N PHE A 28 -16.97 -11.51 -0.94
CA PHE A 28 -17.05 -12.56 0.07
C PHE A 28 -15.79 -13.43 0.02
N GLU A 29 -15.38 -13.89 -1.16
CA GLU A 29 -14.15 -14.68 -1.35
C GLU A 29 -12.87 -13.91 -1.00
N LEU A 30 -12.82 -12.60 -1.24
CA LEU A 30 -11.67 -11.78 -0.84
C LEU A 30 -11.54 -11.66 0.68
N LYS A 31 -12.68 -11.51 1.37
CA LYS A 31 -12.70 -11.37 2.83
C LYS A 31 -12.50 -12.70 3.54
N TRP A 32 -13.08 -13.76 2.99
CA TRP A 32 -13.17 -15.08 3.59
C TRP A 32 -12.78 -16.15 2.56
N PRO A 33 -11.48 -16.26 2.24
CA PRO A 33 -11.00 -17.17 1.20
C PRO A 33 -11.26 -18.66 1.50
N HIS A 34 -11.39 -19.01 2.79
CA HIS A 34 -11.68 -20.38 3.25
C HIS A 34 -13.11 -20.54 3.78
N GLY A 35 -14.03 -19.68 3.33
CA GLY A 35 -15.39 -19.62 3.84
C GLY A 35 -15.53 -18.73 5.07
N TYR A 36 -16.79 -18.45 5.44
CA TYR A 36 -17.10 -17.52 6.52
C TYR A 36 -16.38 -17.93 7.81
N ARG A 37 -15.76 -16.94 8.47
CA ARG A 37 -15.21 -17.11 9.81
C ARG A 37 -15.68 -15.95 10.68
N CYS A 38 -16.37 -16.28 11.76
CA CYS A 38 -16.86 -15.27 12.69
C CYS A 38 -15.69 -14.45 13.25
N PRO A 39 -15.80 -13.11 13.26
CA PRO A 39 -14.74 -12.26 13.76
C PRO A 39 -14.52 -12.31 15.27
N THR A 40 -15.45 -12.90 16.03
CA THR A 40 -15.43 -12.94 17.49
C THR A 40 -15.14 -14.33 18.03
N CYS A 41 -15.87 -15.36 17.57
CA CYS A 41 -15.75 -16.73 18.07
C CYS A 41 -15.12 -17.72 17.06
N HIS A 42 -14.72 -17.24 15.88
CA HIS A 42 -14.11 -18.05 14.80
C HIS A 42 -14.94 -19.22 14.26
N HIS A 43 -16.22 -19.33 14.65
CA HIS A 43 -17.12 -20.33 14.10
C HIS A 43 -17.33 -20.14 12.59
N ILE A 44 -17.53 -21.26 11.89
CA ILE A 44 -17.50 -21.30 10.41
C ILE A 44 -18.88 -21.21 9.75
N ARG A 45 -19.97 -21.41 10.51
CA ARG A 45 -21.34 -21.36 9.99
C ARG A 45 -22.02 -20.02 10.28
N ALA A 46 -22.67 -19.47 9.26
CA ALA A 46 -23.48 -18.26 9.38
C ALA A 46 -24.79 -18.35 8.60
N TYR A 47 -25.81 -17.67 9.09
CA TYR A 47 -27.05 -17.38 8.37
C TYR A 47 -26.89 -16.06 7.61
N VAL A 48 -27.42 -16.00 6.38
CA VAL A 48 -27.34 -14.80 5.53
C VAL A 48 -28.64 -14.03 5.60
N ILE A 49 -28.58 -12.82 6.13
CA ILE A 49 -29.71 -11.89 6.23
C ILE A 49 -29.62 -10.91 5.06
N ARG A 50 -30.59 -10.96 4.15
CA ARG A 50 -30.65 -10.14 2.91
C ARG A 50 -31.64 -8.96 2.97
N THR A 51 -32.14 -8.64 4.16
CA THR A 51 -33.16 -7.57 4.35
C THR A 51 -32.62 -6.14 4.20
N ARG A 52 -31.31 -5.97 3.96
CA ARG A 52 -30.63 -4.68 3.80
C ARG A 52 -29.88 -4.64 2.47
N ARG A 53 -29.47 -3.44 2.03
CA ARG A 53 -28.68 -3.23 0.80
C ARG A 53 -27.46 -4.15 0.68
N LEU A 54 -26.76 -4.42 1.78
CA LEU A 54 -25.66 -5.39 1.81
C LEU A 54 -26.02 -6.54 2.75
N PRO A 55 -25.69 -7.79 2.40
CA PRO A 55 -25.99 -8.94 3.23
C PRO A 55 -25.23 -8.88 4.54
N LEU A 56 -25.90 -9.29 5.62
CA LEU A 56 -25.27 -9.56 6.91
C LEU A 56 -25.12 -11.05 7.10
N TYR A 57 -23.97 -11.43 7.67
CA TYR A 57 -23.64 -12.80 8.03
C TYR A 57 -23.72 -12.93 9.54
N GLU A 58 -24.76 -13.60 10.02
CA GLU A 58 -25.01 -13.85 11.43
C GLU A 58 -24.39 -15.18 11.84
N CYS A 59 -23.46 -15.14 12.79
CA CYS A 59 -22.82 -16.34 13.28
C CYS A 59 -23.81 -17.24 14.04
N SER A 60 -23.91 -18.51 13.64
CA SER A 60 -24.80 -19.48 14.29
C SER A 60 -24.45 -19.81 15.75
N ALA A 61 -23.23 -19.52 16.20
CA ALA A 61 -22.77 -19.82 17.56
C ALA A 61 -22.95 -18.63 18.53
N CYS A 62 -22.52 -17.43 18.16
CA CYS A 62 -22.57 -16.25 19.03
C CYS A 62 -23.57 -15.17 18.60
N GLN A 63 -24.37 -15.43 17.55
CA GLN A 63 -25.36 -14.51 16.98
C GLN A 63 -24.80 -13.15 16.54
N ARG A 64 -23.47 -13.04 16.39
CA ARG A 64 -22.84 -11.80 15.93
C ARG A 64 -23.10 -11.60 14.44
N GLN A 65 -23.74 -10.48 14.11
CA GLN A 65 -23.92 -10.03 12.74
C GLN A 65 -22.67 -9.30 12.23
N THR A 66 -22.22 -9.66 11.04
CA THR A 66 -21.04 -9.06 10.37
C THR A 66 -21.37 -8.77 8.91
N SER A 67 -21.15 -7.54 8.44
CA SER A 67 -21.29 -7.20 7.01
C SER A 67 -20.03 -7.57 6.22
N LEU A 68 -20.09 -7.55 4.89
CA LEU A 68 -18.91 -7.70 4.03
C LEU A 68 -17.85 -6.62 4.28
N THR A 69 -18.26 -5.38 4.53
CA THR A 69 -17.32 -4.26 4.70
C THR A 69 -16.77 -4.15 6.12
N ALA A 70 -17.34 -4.86 7.10
CA ALA A 70 -16.90 -4.79 8.50
C ALA A 70 -15.47 -5.32 8.70
N GLY A 71 -14.61 -4.52 9.31
CA GLY A 71 -13.19 -4.79 9.54
C GLY A 71 -12.30 -4.58 8.32
N THR A 72 -12.81 -4.02 7.22
CA THR A 72 -12.01 -3.73 6.01
C THR A 72 -11.87 -2.23 5.80
N ILE A 73 -11.07 -1.81 4.82
CA ILE A 73 -10.94 -0.38 4.51
C ILE A 73 -12.25 0.25 4.00
N LEU A 74 -13.21 -0.57 3.56
CA LEU A 74 -14.51 -0.15 3.06
C LEU A 74 -15.51 0.13 4.18
N GLU A 75 -15.21 -0.23 5.43
CA GLU A 75 -16.12 0.00 6.54
C GLU A 75 -16.49 1.49 6.68
N GLY A 76 -17.79 1.73 6.93
CA GLY A 76 -18.35 3.08 7.04
C GLY A 76 -18.45 3.86 5.72
N SER A 77 -18.08 3.25 4.58
CA SER A 77 -18.24 3.88 3.27
C SER A 77 -19.69 3.76 2.78
N ARG A 78 -20.21 4.86 2.22
CA ARG A 78 -21.49 4.87 1.48
C ARG A 78 -21.30 4.66 -0.03
N THR A 79 -20.06 4.73 -0.51
CA THR A 79 -19.69 4.49 -1.90
C THR A 79 -20.03 3.07 -2.30
N SER A 80 -20.55 2.89 -3.52
CA SER A 80 -20.90 1.57 -4.06
C SER A 80 -19.71 0.62 -4.11
N LEU A 81 -19.99 -0.68 -3.96
CA LEU A 81 -18.97 -1.73 -4.01
C LEU A 81 -18.31 -1.78 -5.39
N ARG A 82 -19.10 -1.58 -6.45
CA ARG A 82 -18.61 -1.47 -7.81
C ARG A 82 -17.51 -0.41 -7.96
N LYS A 83 -17.73 0.78 -7.41
CA LYS A 83 -16.74 1.88 -7.46
C LYS A 83 -15.47 1.56 -6.66
N TRP A 84 -15.59 0.80 -5.57
CA TRP A 84 -14.42 0.30 -4.83
C TRP A 84 -13.63 -0.73 -5.64
N ILE A 85 -14.29 -1.68 -6.30
CA ILE A 85 -13.62 -2.64 -7.19
C ILE A 85 -12.87 -1.91 -8.31
N VAL A 86 -13.50 -0.95 -8.97
CA VAL A 86 -12.85 -0.12 -10.01
C VAL A 86 -11.63 0.62 -9.45
N ALA A 87 -11.75 1.23 -8.26
CA ALA A 87 -10.63 1.94 -7.64
C ALA A 87 -9.46 0.99 -7.29
N ILE A 88 -9.75 -0.19 -6.74
CA ILE A 88 -8.74 -1.21 -6.42
C ILE A 88 -8.07 -1.71 -7.71
N TRP A 89 -8.86 -2.00 -8.74
CA TRP A 89 -8.32 -2.42 -10.04
C TRP A 89 -7.41 -1.36 -10.65
N LEU A 90 -7.83 -0.08 -10.69
CA LEU A 90 -7.00 1.01 -11.21
C LEU A 90 -5.68 1.18 -10.46
N VAL A 91 -5.65 0.98 -9.14
CA VAL A 91 -4.41 1.07 -8.33
C VAL A 91 -3.50 -0.15 -8.55
N SER A 92 -4.09 -1.33 -8.78
CA SER A 92 -3.33 -2.56 -9.01
C SER A 92 -2.54 -2.57 -10.32
N ARG A 93 -2.93 -1.73 -11.29
CA ARG A 93 -2.32 -1.67 -12.62
C ARG A 93 -0.90 -1.10 -12.62
N ARG A 94 -0.04 -1.69 -13.46
CA ARG A 94 1.38 -1.30 -13.62
C ARG A 94 1.63 -0.11 -14.55
N ASP A 95 0.75 0.12 -15.52
CA ASP A 95 0.98 1.05 -16.64
C ASP A 95 0.84 2.53 -16.24
N ALA A 96 -0.01 2.86 -15.28
CA ALA A 96 -0.10 4.23 -14.76
C ALA A 96 -0.53 4.26 -13.29
N GLY A 97 0.12 5.08 -12.48
CA GLY A 97 -0.46 5.46 -11.19
C GLY A 97 -1.72 6.28 -11.40
N ILE A 98 -2.63 6.23 -10.43
CA ILE A 98 -3.86 7.02 -10.49
C ILE A 98 -3.89 8.06 -9.37
N ASN A 99 -4.08 9.32 -9.77
CA ASN A 99 -4.28 10.43 -8.85
C ASN A 99 -5.78 10.63 -8.54
N ALA A 100 -6.06 11.39 -7.48
CA ALA A 100 -7.43 11.57 -6.99
C ALA A 100 -8.35 12.28 -7.99
N VAL A 101 -7.81 13.21 -8.81
CA VAL A 101 -8.59 13.92 -9.85
C VAL A 101 -9.06 12.94 -10.91
N ARG A 102 -8.13 12.13 -11.46
CA ARG A 102 -8.44 11.13 -12.47
C ARG A 102 -9.39 10.07 -11.92
N LEU A 103 -9.16 9.58 -10.69
CA LEU A 103 -10.07 8.63 -10.05
C LEU A 103 -11.47 9.22 -9.90
N SER A 104 -11.60 10.45 -9.38
CA SER A 104 -12.91 11.09 -9.18
C SER A 104 -13.72 11.21 -10.47
N SER A 105 -13.04 11.47 -11.59
CA SER A 105 -13.67 11.53 -12.91
C SER A 105 -14.12 10.15 -13.39
N ILE A 106 -13.27 9.12 -13.26
CA ILE A 106 -13.58 7.77 -13.75
C ILE A 106 -14.74 7.13 -12.98
N ILE A 107 -14.74 7.22 -11.65
CA ILE A 107 -15.78 6.58 -10.81
C ILE A 107 -16.91 7.53 -10.42
N GLU A 108 -16.93 8.75 -10.95
CA GLU A 108 -17.96 9.76 -10.73
C GLU A 108 -18.27 9.97 -9.24
N VAL A 109 -17.26 10.39 -8.49
CA VAL A 109 -17.40 10.77 -7.07
C VAL A 109 -16.72 12.11 -6.84
N THR A 110 -16.99 12.72 -5.69
CA THR A 110 -16.25 13.93 -5.33
C THR A 110 -14.76 13.65 -5.19
N TYR A 111 -13.92 14.65 -5.49
CA TYR A 111 -12.48 14.58 -5.26
C TYR A 111 -12.14 14.10 -3.84
N LYS A 112 -12.86 14.60 -2.82
CA LYS A 112 -12.66 14.22 -1.41
C LYS A 112 -12.89 12.72 -1.20
N THR A 113 -13.92 12.15 -1.83
CA THR A 113 -14.21 10.71 -1.76
C THR A 113 -13.11 9.91 -2.45
N ALA A 114 -12.71 10.28 -3.67
CA ALA A 114 -11.64 9.61 -4.41
C ALA A 114 -10.30 9.65 -3.64
N TRP A 115 -9.96 10.81 -3.07
CA TRP A 115 -8.79 10.98 -2.23
C TRP A 115 -8.84 10.06 -1.00
N ALA A 116 -9.97 10.02 -0.28
CA ALA A 116 -10.13 9.14 0.88
C ALA A 116 -10.00 7.64 0.51
N MET A 117 -10.59 7.22 -0.62
CA MET A 117 -10.46 5.85 -1.14
C MET A 117 -8.99 5.50 -1.40
N LEU A 118 -8.28 6.37 -2.11
CA LEU A 118 -6.87 6.18 -2.41
C LEU A 118 -5.98 6.10 -1.17
N HIS A 119 -6.21 6.97 -0.17
CA HIS A 119 -5.46 6.91 1.08
C HIS A 119 -5.73 5.64 1.87
N LYS A 120 -6.97 5.15 1.85
CA LYS A 120 -7.35 3.87 2.45
C LYS A 120 -6.65 2.70 1.79
N ILE A 121 -6.67 2.62 0.45
CA ILE A 121 -5.99 1.57 -0.33
C ILE A 121 -4.49 1.59 -0.05
N ARG A 122 -3.85 2.77 -0.15
CA ARG A 122 -2.41 2.91 0.16
C ARG A 122 -2.06 2.54 1.59
N THR A 123 -2.97 2.78 2.55
CA THR A 123 -2.78 2.35 3.94
C THR A 123 -2.82 0.82 4.04
N ALA A 124 -3.72 0.15 3.32
CA ALA A 124 -3.77 -1.31 3.26
C ALA A 124 -2.49 -1.90 2.65
N ILE A 125 -2.00 -1.33 1.55
CA ILE A 125 -0.73 -1.72 0.94
C ILE A 125 0.43 -1.57 1.93
N SER A 126 0.50 -0.42 2.62
CA SER A 126 1.55 -0.15 3.62
C SER A 126 1.50 -1.14 4.80
N CYS A 127 0.32 -1.49 5.29
CA CYS A 127 0.17 -2.51 6.33
C CYS A 127 0.56 -3.92 5.86
N ALA A 128 0.24 -4.29 4.62
CA ALA A 128 0.68 -5.56 4.05
C ALA A 128 2.20 -5.59 3.85
N ASP A 129 2.78 -4.51 3.33
CA ASP A 129 4.23 -4.41 3.15
C ASP A 129 4.99 -4.51 4.48
N GLU A 130 4.46 -3.97 5.59
CA GLU A 130 5.06 -4.14 6.91
C GLU A 130 5.06 -5.59 7.42
N GLN A 131 4.17 -6.44 6.91
CA GLN A 131 4.09 -7.86 7.27
C GLN A 131 4.99 -8.73 6.36
N GLU A 132 5.29 -8.27 5.16
CA GLU A 132 6.20 -8.94 4.23
C GLU A 132 7.66 -8.52 4.54
N GLN A 133 8.54 -9.47 4.84
CA GLN A 133 9.97 -9.23 5.01
C GLN A 133 10.75 -9.65 3.77
N LEU A 134 11.84 -8.95 3.46
CA LEU A 134 12.75 -9.37 2.40
C LEU A 134 13.49 -10.64 2.82
N GLU A 135 13.47 -11.64 1.95
CA GLU A 135 14.18 -12.91 2.12
C GLU A 135 15.51 -12.94 1.33
N TYR A 136 16.29 -14.01 1.50
CA TYR A 136 17.56 -14.25 0.81
C TYR A 136 18.62 -13.17 1.08
N ASN A 137 19.51 -12.93 0.12
CA ASN A 137 20.49 -11.86 0.23
C ASN A 137 19.81 -10.52 -0.05
N VAL A 138 20.05 -9.52 0.80
CA VAL A 138 19.47 -8.19 0.63
C VAL A 138 20.57 -7.21 0.31
N HIS A 139 20.44 -6.49 -0.79
CA HIS A 139 21.31 -5.38 -1.12
C HIS A 139 20.50 -4.09 -1.22
N GLY A 140 21.13 -2.97 -0.88
CA GLY A 140 20.46 -1.69 -0.90
C GLY A 140 21.41 -0.52 -0.82
N PHE A 141 20.83 0.68 -0.86
CA PHE A 141 21.58 1.92 -0.74
C PHE A 141 20.74 3.05 -0.15
N ILE A 142 21.42 4.04 0.42
CA ILE A 142 20.80 5.28 0.84
C ILE A 142 20.47 6.16 -0.37
N ALA A 143 19.26 6.69 -0.38
CA ALA A 143 18.76 7.60 -1.38
C ALA A 143 18.02 8.77 -0.75
N TYR A 144 17.72 9.78 -1.56
CA TYR A 144 17.13 11.04 -1.10
C TYR A 144 16.01 11.46 -2.04
N TYR A 145 14.83 11.73 -1.50
CA TYR A 145 13.70 12.33 -2.22
C TYR A 145 13.49 13.77 -1.77
N GLY A 146 12.99 14.62 -2.66
CA GLY A 146 12.82 16.06 -2.40
C GLY A 146 13.87 16.91 -3.12
N SER A 147 13.52 18.18 -3.31
CA SER A 147 14.35 19.17 -3.97
C SER A 147 14.92 20.12 -2.92
N SER A 148 16.24 20.16 -2.81
CA SER A 148 16.91 21.27 -2.13
C SER A 148 17.28 22.32 -3.16
N ARG A 149 16.91 23.58 -2.93
CA ARG A 149 17.38 24.73 -3.74
C ARG A 149 18.90 24.92 -3.61
N GLN A 150 19.49 24.47 -2.51
CA GLN A 150 20.93 24.43 -2.26
C GLN A 150 21.36 22.97 -2.22
N TYR A 151 21.84 22.44 -3.35
CA TYR A 151 22.31 21.06 -3.44
C TYR A 151 23.60 20.87 -2.62
N SER A 152 23.47 20.66 -1.30
CA SER A 152 24.61 20.24 -0.49
C SER A 152 24.89 18.76 -0.72
N CYS A 153 26.14 18.39 -0.99
CA CYS A 153 26.55 16.99 -1.09
C CYS A 153 26.65 16.34 0.31
N PHE A 154 26.78 17.15 1.36
CA PHE A 154 27.14 16.70 2.71
C PHE A 154 26.00 16.87 3.71
N GLU A 155 25.29 17.99 3.65
CA GLU A 155 24.23 18.32 4.61
C GLU A 155 22.88 17.79 4.13
N LEU A 156 22.13 17.21 5.08
CA LEU A 156 20.76 16.78 4.84
C LEU A 156 19.81 17.93 5.15
N THR A 157 19.17 18.45 4.11
CA THR A 157 18.26 19.60 4.27
C THR A 157 16.89 19.19 4.80
N ALA A 158 16.15 20.15 5.35
CA ALA A 158 14.80 19.91 5.86
C ALA A 158 13.79 19.49 4.77
N GLN A 159 14.07 19.77 3.50
CA GLN A 159 13.23 19.42 2.35
C GLN A 159 13.61 18.07 1.71
N GLU A 160 14.69 17.46 2.19
CA GLU A 160 15.13 16.14 1.76
C GLU A 160 14.67 15.05 2.73
N TYR A 161 14.21 13.95 2.12
CA TYR A 161 13.73 12.77 2.81
C TYR A 161 14.70 11.62 2.50
N PRO A 162 15.55 11.24 3.47
CA PRO A 162 16.43 10.09 3.31
C PRO A 162 15.59 8.80 3.30
N LEU A 163 15.93 7.86 2.43
CA LEU A 163 15.25 6.58 2.33
C LEU A 163 16.23 5.47 1.91
N ILE A 164 16.06 4.28 2.47
CA ILE A 164 16.78 3.08 2.03
C ILE A 164 15.99 2.48 0.88
N VAL A 165 16.67 2.26 -0.25
CA VAL A 165 16.18 1.46 -1.37
C VAL A 165 16.86 0.11 -1.28
N ALA A 166 16.10 -0.97 -1.15
CA ALA A 166 16.63 -2.32 -1.03
C ALA A 166 15.90 -3.27 -1.96
N ALA A 167 16.60 -4.32 -2.37
CA ALA A 167 16.01 -5.47 -3.04
C ALA A 167 16.52 -6.78 -2.44
N SER A 168 15.68 -7.82 -2.53
CA SER A 168 16.09 -9.20 -2.33
C SER A 168 16.65 -9.78 -3.62
N LEU A 169 17.75 -10.52 -3.51
CA LEU A 169 18.38 -11.26 -4.59
C LEU A 169 17.94 -12.72 -4.45
N GLY A 170 17.23 -13.22 -5.46
CA GLY A 170 16.87 -14.63 -5.52
C GLY A 170 18.09 -15.54 -5.78
N PRO A 171 17.87 -16.87 -5.84
CA PRO A 171 18.94 -17.84 -6.12
C PRO A 171 19.70 -17.58 -7.43
N ASP A 172 19.05 -16.96 -8.42
CA ASP A 172 19.63 -16.61 -9.73
C ASP A 172 20.35 -15.24 -9.75
N ASP A 173 20.61 -14.64 -8.58
CA ASP A 173 21.16 -13.28 -8.43
C ASP A 173 20.32 -12.17 -9.11
N LYS A 174 19.03 -12.45 -9.33
CA LYS A 174 18.06 -11.49 -9.87
C LYS A 174 17.28 -10.82 -8.74
N GLU A 175 17.09 -9.51 -8.86
CA GLU A 175 16.26 -8.70 -7.97
C GLU A 175 14.78 -9.15 -8.06
N GLN A 176 14.24 -9.71 -6.97
CA GLN A 176 12.87 -10.26 -6.95
C GLN A 176 11.87 -9.34 -6.26
N GLU A 177 12.25 -8.78 -5.12
CA GLU A 177 11.37 -7.93 -4.31
C GLU A 177 12.07 -6.66 -3.91
N TYR A 178 11.33 -5.56 -3.89
CA TYR A 178 11.82 -4.22 -3.62
C TYR A 178 11.14 -3.64 -2.39
N LYS A 179 11.91 -2.94 -1.56
CA LYS A 179 11.39 -2.06 -0.50
C LYS A 179 12.07 -0.70 -0.54
N MET A 180 11.27 0.34 -0.31
CA MET A 180 11.73 1.72 -0.20
C MET A 180 11.20 2.33 1.10
N LYS A 181 12.09 2.54 2.08
CA LYS A 181 11.72 2.92 3.44
C LYS A 181 12.38 4.21 3.86
N LEU A 182 11.56 5.17 4.31
CA LEU A 182 12.04 6.43 4.86
C LEU A 182 12.90 6.15 6.09
N VAL A 183 14.03 6.84 6.18
CA VAL A 183 14.95 6.72 7.30
C VAL A 183 14.63 7.81 8.31
N ASN A 184 14.59 7.46 9.60
CA ASN A 184 14.54 8.45 10.67
C ASN A 184 15.77 9.36 10.59
N ARG A 185 15.56 10.68 10.61
CA ARG A 185 16.67 11.66 10.57
C ARG A 185 17.68 11.49 11.71
N GLN A 186 17.27 10.93 12.84
CA GLN A 186 18.16 10.60 13.96
C GLN A 186 19.18 9.50 13.61
N HIS A 187 18.92 8.71 12.56
CA HIS A 187 19.83 7.69 12.05
C HIS A 187 20.75 8.23 10.94
N MET A 188 20.82 9.56 10.76
CA MET A 188 21.64 10.23 9.76
C MET A 188 22.67 11.15 10.42
N SER A 189 23.86 11.23 9.84
CA SER A 189 24.85 12.29 10.11
C SER A 189 25.12 13.03 8.80
N GLY A 190 24.41 14.15 8.59
CA GLY A 190 24.31 14.75 7.26
C GLY A 190 23.72 13.75 6.26
N LYS A 191 24.40 13.53 5.12
CA LYS A 191 24.04 12.53 4.09
C LYS A 191 24.73 11.17 4.25
N LEU A 192 25.22 10.86 5.45
CA LEU A 192 25.71 9.53 5.82
C LEU A 192 24.64 8.78 6.62
N LEU A 193 24.27 7.59 6.16
CA LEU A 193 23.45 6.66 6.94
C LEU A 193 24.29 6.06 8.07
N LEU A 194 23.85 6.17 9.32
CA LEU A 194 24.52 5.57 10.47
C LEU A 194 24.25 4.07 10.56
N PRO A 195 25.12 3.27 11.21
CA PRO A 195 24.93 1.83 11.34
C PRO A 195 23.58 1.47 11.99
N ARG A 196 23.14 2.28 12.95
CA ARG A 196 21.83 2.14 13.60
C ARG A 196 20.66 2.21 12.61
N GLY A 197 20.76 3.03 11.58
CA GLY A 197 19.74 3.11 10.52
C GLY A 197 19.70 1.86 9.64
N CYS A 198 20.86 1.24 9.38
CA CYS A 198 20.89 -0.06 8.71
C CYS A 198 20.28 -1.15 9.60
N ALA A 199 20.65 -1.18 10.89
CA ALA A 199 20.11 -2.17 11.84
C ALA A 199 18.59 -2.05 11.99
N ASP A 200 18.07 -0.83 12.15
CA ASP A 200 16.64 -0.54 12.23
C ASP A 200 15.87 -1.01 10.99
N PHE A 201 16.45 -0.78 9.79
CA PHE A 201 15.87 -1.31 8.55
C PHE A 201 15.89 -2.83 8.50
N THR A 202 17.01 -3.46 8.85
CA THR A 202 17.15 -4.92 8.85
C THR A 202 16.16 -5.56 9.81
N GLU A 203 16.06 -5.08 11.04
CA GLU A 203 15.16 -5.61 12.08
C GLU A 203 13.68 -5.55 11.64
N GLN A 204 13.28 -4.45 10.99
CA GLN A 204 11.88 -4.25 10.61
C GLN A 204 11.50 -4.91 9.28
N HIS A 205 12.44 -5.04 8.34
CA HIS A 205 12.10 -5.30 6.94
C HIS A 205 12.83 -6.47 6.30
N VAL A 206 13.75 -7.13 7.01
CA VAL A 206 14.51 -8.27 6.50
C VAL A 206 14.26 -9.48 7.39
N CYS A 207 14.04 -10.64 6.76
CA CYS A 207 13.84 -11.89 7.48
C CYS A 207 15.10 -12.21 8.31
N PRO A 208 15.01 -12.62 9.58
CA PRO A 208 16.17 -13.00 10.38
C PRO A 208 16.99 -14.16 9.78
N LEU A 209 16.36 -14.98 8.93
CA LEU A 209 16.97 -16.10 8.22
C LEU A 209 17.50 -15.69 6.82
N ALA A 210 17.41 -14.41 6.47
CA ALA A 210 18.03 -13.87 5.27
C ALA A 210 19.55 -14.11 5.30
N GLY A 211 20.16 -14.13 4.12
CA GLY A 211 21.60 -14.28 3.97
C GLY A 211 22.34 -12.98 4.31
N ALA A 212 23.22 -12.54 3.42
CA ALA A 212 23.98 -11.32 3.62
C ALA A 212 23.12 -10.06 3.37
N VAL A 213 23.17 -9.10 4.29
CA VAL A 213 22.57 -7.77 4.13
C VAL A 213 23.64 -6.73 3.87
N SER A 214 23.60 -6.07 2.70
CA SER A 214 24.58 -5.07 2.28
C SER A 214 23.90 -3.77 1.88
N ILE A 215 24.00 -2.74 2.73
CA ILE A 215 23.43 -1.42 2.48
C ILE A 215 24.55 -0.41 2.26
N ILE A 216 24.60 0.21 1.08
CA ILE A 216 25.52 1.30 0.75
C ILE A 216 25.07 2.57 1.47
N ARG A 217 25.81 2.95 2.51
CA ARG A 217 25.48 4.04 3.44
C ARG A 217 25.85 5.45 2.95
N GLN A 218 26.68 5.54 1.92
CA GLN A 218 27.23 6.78 1.40
C GLN A 218 26.74 7.02 -0.02
N ARG A 219 26.19 8.21 -0.27
CA ARG A 219 25.65 8.59 -1.58
C ARG A 219 26.63 8.37 -2.73
N PHE A 220 27.90 8.74 -2.56
CA PHE A 220 28.92 8.68 -3.61
C PHE A 220 29.38 7.25 -3.95
N ARG A 221 29.11 6.27 -3.07
CA ARG A 221 29.38 4.85 -3.35
C ARG A 221 28.24 4.17 -4.11
N VAL A 222 27.11 4.85 -4.30
CA VAL A 222 25.93 4.29 -4.98
C VAL A 222 26.19 4.20 -6.48
N LYS A 223 26.10 2.98 -7.02
CA LYS A 223 26.25 2.72 -8.45
C LYS A 223 24.98 3.15 -9.20
N HIS A 224 25.07 4.29 -9.90
CA HIS A 224 23.95 4.88 -10.64
C HIS A 224 23.49 4.07 -11.87
N ASN A 225 24.32 3.14 -12.36
CA ASN A 225 24.02 2.22 -13.46
C ASN A 225 23.44 0.87 -13.00
N SER A 226 23.19 0.68 -11.70
CA SER A 226 22.60 -0.55 -11.18
C SER A 226 21.11 -0.69 -11.53
N PRO A 227 20.60 -1.94 -11.66
CA PRO A 227 19.16 -2.17 -11.85
C PRO A 227 18.31 -1.56 -10.73
N LEU A 228 18.67 -1.79 -9.46
CA LEU A 228 18.01 -1.17 -8.31
C LEU A 228 17.96 0.38 -8.35
N TYR A 229 19.03 1.04 -8.83
CA TYR A 229 19.00 2.50 -9.01
C TYR A 229 18.02 2.93 -10.11
N THR A 230 17.88 2.13 -11.16
CA THR A 230 16.88 2.35 -12.21
C THR A 230 15.46 2.26 -11.65
N VAL A 231 15.19 1.28 -10.79
CA VAL A 231 13.90 1.15 -10.09
C VAL A 231 13.61 2.39 -9.24
N PHE A 232 14.59 2.87 -8.48
CA PHE A 232 14.46 4.12 -7.71
C PHE A 232 14.20 5.35 -8.58
N ARG A 233 14.85 5.47 -9.74
CA ARG A 233 14.58 6.55 -10.69
C ARG A 233 13.16 6.50 -11.22
N ARG A 234 12.63 5.30 -11.50
CA ARG A 234 11.23 5.11 -11.91
C ARG A 234 10.28 5.55 -10.80
N ALA A 235 10.54 5.20 -9.55
CA ALA A 235 9.74 5.65 -8.41
C ALA A 235 9.70 7.17 -8.31
N LYS A 236 10.86 7.83 -8.39
CA LYS A 236 10.96 9.30 -8.40
C LYS A 236 10.17 9.95 -9.52
N ARG A 237 10.36 9.47 -10.75
CA ARG A 237 9.65 9.97 -11.93
C ARG A 237 8.14 9.79 -11.76
N TRP A 238 7.70 8.61 -11.34
CA TRP A 238 6.30 8.32 -11.08
C TRP A 238 5.67 9.26 -10.05
N LEU A 239 6.38 9.55 -8.94
CA LEU A 239 5.92 10.50 -7.92
C LEU A 239 5.77 11.93 -8.48
N CYS A 240 6.72 12.38 -9.28
CA CYS A 240 6.71 13.72 -9.87
C CYS A 240 5.66 13.86 -10.99
N ASP A 241 5.58 12.89 -11.89
CA ASP A 241 4.75 12.98 -13.09
C ASP A 241 3.27 12.74 -12.76
N THR A 242 2.97 11.78 -11.87
CA THR A 242 1.59 11.39 -11.53
C THR A 242 0.95 12.34 -10.51
N PHE A 243 1.74 12.81 -9.53
CA PHE A 243 1.22 13.54 -8.38
C PHE A 243 1.79 14.95 -8.21
N ARG A 244 2.69 15.41 -9.10
CA ARG A 244 3.40 16.69 -8.99
C ARG A 244 4.22 16.81 -7.70
N GLY A 245 4.72 15.68 -7.20
CA GLY A 245 5.48 15.57 -5.97
C GLY A 245 4.63 15.26 -4.75
N ILE A 246 5.23 14.63 -3.74
CA ILE A 246 4.56 14.19 -2.51
C ILE A 246 5.33 14.69 -1.28
N SER A 247 4.62 15.26 -0.31
CA SER A 247 5.23 15.68 0.95
C SER A 247 5.59 14.47 1.83
N GLY A 248 6.59 14.64 2.71
CA GLY A 248 7.07 13.57 3.60
C GLY A 248 5.98 12.90 4.43
N LYS A 249 4.92 13.64 4.79
CA LYS A 249 3.75 13.13 5.54
C LYS A 249 3.08 11.93 4.88
N TYR A 250 3.11 11.85 3.55
CA TYR A 250 2.45 10.79 2.79
C TYR A 250 3.43 9.89 2.04
N LEU A 251 4.67 10.33 1.89
CA LEU A 251 5.66 9.76 0.99
C LEU A 251 5.83 8.24 1.17
N GLN A 252 5.90 7.75 2.42
CA GLN A 252 6.08 6.32 2.68
C GLN A 252 4.99 5.47 2.00
N ARG A 253 3.72 5.87 2.10
CA ARG A 253 2.60 5.09 1.54
C ARG A 253 2.59 5.05 0.01
N TYR A 254 3.16 6.09 -0.62
CA TYR A 254 3.30 6.12 -2.07
C TYR A 254 4.51 5.29 -2.51
N LEU A 255 5.60 5.29 -1.74
CA LEU A 255 6.72 4.37 -1.96
C LEU A 255 6.27 2.91 -1.83
N ASP A 256 5.45 2.60 -0.81
CA ASP A 256 4.89 1.26 -0.61
C ASP A 256 3.98 0.85 -1.78
N GLU A 257 3.13 1.76 -2.30
CA GLU A 257 2.35 1.49 -3.53
C GLU A 257 3.24 1.21 -4.73
N PHE A 258 4.32 1.99 -4.90
CA PHE A 258 5.26 1.78 -5.99
C PHE A 258 5.92 0.40 -5.88
N CYS A 259 6.48 0.08 -4.70
CA CYS A 259 7.08 -1.22 -4.42
C CYS A 259 6.08 -2.37 -4.62
N TYR A 260 4.84 -2.23 -4.15
CA TYR A 260 3.78 -3.21 -4.39
C TYR A 260 3.57 -3.49 -5.88
N ARG A 261 3.51 -2.45 -6.73
CA ARG A 261 3.30 -2.62 -8.19
C ARG A 261 4.52 -3.24 -8.88
N GLU A 262 5.72 -2.93 -8.42
CA GLU A 262 6.95 -3.56 -8.92
C GLU A 262 7.01 -5.03 -8.49
N ASN A 263 6.75 -5.34 -7.22
CA ASN A 263 6.78 -6.71 -6.68
C ASN A 263 5.68 -7.58 -7.28
N ALA A 264 4.46 -7.06 -7.43
CA ALA A 264 3.32 -7.80 -7.92
C ALA A 264 3.60 -8.50 -9.25
N ALA A 265 4.26 -7.81 -10.19
CA ALA A 265 4.57 -8.43 -11.46
C ALA A 265 6.04 -8.80 -11.66
N ALA A 266 6.85 -8.77 -10.59
CA ALA A 266 8.00 -9.66 -10.46
C ALA A 266 7.52 -11.07 -10.07
N ARG A 267 6.51 -11.16 -9.20
CA ARG A 267 5.83 -12.41 -8.81
C ARG A 267 4.84 -12.94 -9.87
N HIS A 268 4.81 -12.34 -11.06
CA HIS A 268 3.83 -12.63 -12.13
C HIS A 268 2.37 -12.68 -11.65
N ALA A 269 2.03 -11.97 -10.56
CA ALA A 269 0.67 -11.87 -10.08
C ALA A 269 -0.13 -11.01 -11.06
N THR A 270 -1.04 -11.64 -11.78
CA THR A 270 -1.91 -10.96 -12.75
C THR A 270 -3.22 -10.55 -12.10
N GLY A 271 -3.71 -9.37 -12.50
CA GLY A 271 -5.01 -8.87 -12.08
C GLY A 271 -5.03 -8.17 -10.73
N TRP A 272 -6.24 -7.83 -10.28
CA TRP A 272 -6.47 -7.00 -9.10
C TRP A 272 -6.73 -7.81 -7.82
N GLY A 273 -6.77 -9.14 -7.93
CA GLY A 273 -7.15 -10.06 -6.85
C GLY A 273 -6.28 -9.90 -5.60
N ASN A 274 -4.96 -9.85 -5.77
CA ASN A 274 -4.02 -9.68 -4.64
C ASN A 274 -4.28 -8.37 -3.88
N LEU A 275 -4.42 -7.25 -4.60
CA LEU A 275 -4.75 -5.97 -3.95
C LEU A 275 -6.14 -6.01 -3.30
N GLY A 276 -7.08 -6.73 -3.91
CA GLY A 276 -8.38 -7.03 -3.32
C GLY A 276 -8.23 -7.75 -1.98
N GLU A 277 -7.45 -8.82 -1.90
CA GLU A 277 -7.23 -9.57 -0.66
C GLU A 277 -6.59 -8.66 0.40
N ILE A 278 -5.58 -7.86 0.04
CA ILE A 278 -4.98 -6.86 0.94
C ILE A 278 -6.00 -5.83 1.46
N CYS A 279 -6.90 -5.34 0.60
CA CYS A 279 -7.90 -4.33 0.97
C CYS A 279 -9.03 -4.89 1.85
N PHE A 280 -9.35 -6.18 1.71
CA PHE A 280 -10.40 -6.87 2.46
C PHE A 280 -9.87 -7.66 3.67
N ALA A 281 -8.55 -7.80 3.80
CA ALA A 281 -7.90 -8.37 4.96
C ALA A 281 -8.04 -7.49 6.21
N ARG A 282 -8.01 -8.13 7.37
CA ARG A 282 -7.92 -7.46 8.68
C ARG A 282 -6.47 -7.20 9.07
N ASN A 283 -5.80 -6.36 8.29
CA ASN A 283 -4.38 -6.02 8.48
C ASN A 283 -4.14 -4.75 9.34
N GLY A 284 -5.16 -4.24 10.03
CA GLY A 284 -5.05 -3.02 10.86
C GLY A 284 -5.09 -1.70 10.06
N ALA A 285 -5.26 -1.74 8.74
CA ALA A 285 -5.27 -0.54 7.90
C ALA A 285 -6.40 0.42 8.22
N ARG A 286 -7.57 -0.10 8.62
CA ARG A 286 -8.73 0.69 9.04
C ARG A 286 -8.40 1.50 10.29
N GLU A 287 -7.89 0.85 11.32
CA GLU A 287 -7.53 1.45 12.61
C GLU A 287 -6.48 2.54 12.41
N ARG A 288 -5.45 2.24 11.61
CA ARG A 288 -4.39 3.19 11.28
C ARG A 288 -4.90 4.40 10.49
N TYR A 289 -5.85 4.20 9.56
CA TYR A 289 -6.47 5.29 8.81
C TYR A 289 -7.33 6.19 9.71
N LEU A 290 -8.11 5.60 10.62
CA LEU A 290 -8.94 6.32 11.58
C LEU A 290 -8.10 7.11 12.58
N ASN A 291 -7.09 6.49 13.21
CA ASN A 291 -6.22 7.13 14.19
C ASN A 291 -5.51 8.36 13.64
N ARG A 292 -5.09 8.30 12.36
CA ARG A 292 -4.52 9.45 11.64
C ARG A 292 -5.51 10.60 11.49
N THR A 293 -6.78 10.30 11.24
CA THR A 293 -7.82 11.32 11.11
C THR A 293 -8.09 11.98 12.46
N THR A 294 -8.01 11.21 13.55
CA THR A 294 -8.19 11.70 14.92
C THR A 294 -7.04 12.61 15.36
N THR A 295 -5.78 12.24 15.08
CA THR A 295 -4.61 13.11 15.37
C THR A 295 -4.68 14.44 14.61
N LEU A 296 -5.21 14.43 13.39
CA LEU A 296 -5.41 15.65 12.59
C LEU A 296 -6.55 16.54 13.11
N ARG A 297 -7.61 15.95 13.67
CA ARG A 297 -8.70 16.71 14.33
C ARG A 297 -8.26 17.33 15.66
N GLY A 298 -7.37 16.67 16.40
CA GLY A 298 -6.78 17.22 17.63
C GLY A 298 -5.88 18.43 17.37
N GLN A 299 -5.06 18.39 16.32
CA GLN A 299 -4.20 19.52 15.94
C GLN A 299 -4.95 20.70 15.33
N SER A 300 -6.15 20.48 14.77
CA SER A 300 -6.97 21.57 14.22
C SER A 300 -7.64 22.45 15.29
N ARG A 301 -7.67 22.05 16.57
CA ARG A 301 -8.15 22.91 17.67
C ARG A 301 -7.08 23.85 18.21
N TYR A 302 -5.81 23.63 17.89
CA TYR A 302 -4.68 24.47 18.32
C TYR A 302 -4.19 25.44 17.24
N LEU A 303 -4.85 25.50 16.06
CA LEU A 303 -4.55 26.46 14.99
C LEU A 303 -5.69 27.48 14.76
N ALA A 304 -6.60 27.61 15.73
CA ALA A 304 -7.62 28.67 15.76
C ALA A 304 -7.38 29.70 16.89
N ALA A 305 -6.17 29.73 17.47
CA ALA A 305 -5.74 30.72 18.43
C ALA A 305 -4.23 30.98 18.29
N ALA A 306 -3.86 31.70 17.22
CA ALA A 306 -2.65 32.49 17.07
C ALA A 306 -2.81 33.38 15.84
#